data_AF-A0A954FB66-F1
#
_entry.id   AF-A0A954FB66-F1
#
_cell.length_a   1.000
_cell.length_b   1.000
_cell.length_c   1.000
_cell.angle_alpha   90.00
_cell.angle_beta   90.00
_cell.angle_gamma   90.00
#
_symmetry.space_group_name_H-M   'P 1'
#
loop_
_entity.id
_entity.type
_entity.pdbx_description
1 polymer ?
#
loop_
_entity_poly.entity_id
_entity_poly.type
_entity_poly.pdbx_seq_one_letter_code
_entity_poly.pdbx_strand_id
1 'polypeptide(L)'
;DSIQRVFLEKVDGEYQGACFPFRSGFASAVLRMAQGTDGSMFVGLTNRGWSSLGTASYGLQRLVWTKKMPFEIKEMRAQPEGFELVFTKPVDRKIAADPKSYKLQSYTYTYHSSYGSDEILPRNLEIENITVSDDGLKAELKVKGLRELYVHELNADGVKSKEGQSLLHPDAYYTLNRIPKK
;
A
#
# COMPACT_ATOMS: atom_id res chain seq x y z
N ASP A 1 0.58 -17.53 0.03
CA ASP A 1 1.01 -16.40 0.88
C ASP A 1 1.67 -15.30 0.07
N SER A 2 1.99 -14.15 0.70
CA SER A 2 2.46 -12.94 0.02
C SER A 2 3.51 -12.15 0.82
N ILE A 3 4.23 -11.28 0.12
CA ILE A 3 5.11 -10.23 0.63
C ILE A 3 4.45 -8.89 0.33
N GLN A 4 4.55 -7.96 1.29
CA GLN A 4 4.08 -6.59 1.18
C GLN A 4 5.30 -5.65 1.10
N ARG A 5 5.15 -4.53 0.40
CA ARG A 5 6.06 -3.37 0.48
C ARG A 5 5.55 -2.41 1.54
N VAL A 6 6.48 -1.74 2.21
CA VAL A 6 6.14 -0.74 3.24
C VAL A 6 6.82 0.58 2.90
N PHE A 7 6.05 1.65 2.96
CA PHE A 7 6.56 3.01 3.05
C PHE A 7 6.37 3.49 4.49
N LEU A 8 7.42 4.08 5.09
CA LEU A 8 7.38 4.65 6.43
C LEU A 8 7.84 6.10 6.40
N GLU A 9 7.22 6.91 7.24
CA GLU A 9 7.60 8.28 7.52
C GLU A 9 7.44 8.60 9.00
N LYS A 10 7.98 9.74 9.42
CA LYS A 10 7.90 10.23 10.80
C LYS A 10 7.24 11.59 10.84
N VAL A 11 6.09 11.69 11.51
CA VAL A 11 5.26 12.92 11.60
C VAL A 11 5.06 13.25 13.08
N ASP A 12 5.44 14.46 13.47
CA ASP A 12 5.35 14.95 14.86
C ASP A 12 5.95 13.96 15.90
N GLY A 13 7.06 13.30 15.55
CA GLY A 13 7.73 12.34 16.41
C GLY A 13 7.25 10.89 16.28
N GLU A 14 6.12 10.64 15.62
CA GLU A 14 5.50 9.30 15.49
C GLU A 14 5.78 8.66 14.14
N TYR A 15 6.06 7.35 14.13
CA TYR A 15 6.16 6.60 12.88
C TYR A 15 4.78 6.21 12.36
N GLN A 16 4.58 6.37 11.06
CA GLN A 16 3.37 6.02 10.33
C GLN A 16 3.71 5.70 8.87
N GLY A 17 2.76 5.19 8.10
CA GLY A 17 3.01 4.87 6.70
C GLY A 17 2.04 3.86 6.12
N ALA A 18 2.37 3.39 4.91
CA ALA A 18 1.51 2.53 4.11
C ALA A 18 2.13 1.17 3.80
N CYS A 19 1.30 0.13 3.85
CA CYS A 19 1.57 -1.18 3.28
C CYS A 19 0.93 -1.30 1.89
N PHE A 20 1.64 -1.93 0.96
CA PHE A 20 1.19 -2.20 -0.40
C PHE A 20 1.42 -3.67 -0.74
N PRO A 21 0.50 -4.34 -1.45
CA PRO A 21 0.79 -5.64 -2.06
C PRO A 21 2.04 -5.57 -2.96
N PHE A 22 2.86 -6.62 -2.91
CA PHE A 22 4.08 -6.68 -3.73
C PHE A 22 4.22 -7.99 -4.50
N ARG A 23 4.25 -9.13 -3.82
CA ARG A 23 4.36 -10.43 -4.49
C ARG A 23 3.56 -11.49 -3.76
N SER A 24 2.76 -12.24 -4.49
CA SER A 24 2.02 -13.38 -3.99
C SER A 24 2.40 -14.67 -4.74
N GLY A 25 1.79 -15.79 -4.34
CA GLY A 25 1.97 -17.09 -4.97
C GLY A 25 3.17 -17.87 -4.45
N PHE A 26 3.62 -17.59 -3.21
CA PHE A 26 4.61 -18.42 -2.55
C PHE A 26 4.02 -19.79 -2.19
N ALA A 27 4.85 -20.83 -2.25
CA ALA A 27 4.45 -22.22 -2.08
C ALA A 27 4.00 -22.57 -0.65
N SER A 28 4.33 -21.74 0.32
CA SER A 28 3.92 -21.84 1.73
C SER A 28 4.02 -20.45 2.39
N ALA A 29 3.69 -20.33 3.69
CA ALA A 29 3.74 -19.05 4.40
C ALA A 29 5.16 -18.51 4.52
N VAL A 30 5.31 -17.20 4.31
CA VAL A 30 6.61 -16.50 4.33
C VAL A 30 7.06 -16.35 5.78
N LEU A 31 8.22 -16.92 6.11
CA LEU A 31 8.80 -16.87 7.45
C LEU A 31 9.97 -15.88 7.54
N ARG A 32 10.88 -15.94 6.56
CA ARG A 32 12.11 -15.14 6.58
C ARG A 32 12.47 -14.70 5.17
N MET A 33 12.93 -13.46 5.07
CA MET A 33 13.46 -12.89 3.83
C MET A 33 14.92 -12.49 4.03
N ALA A 34 15.73 -12.66 2.99
CA ALA A 34 17.10 -12.17 2.95
C ALA A 34 17.41 -11.62 1.56
N GLN A 35 18.01 -10.44 1.51
CA GLN A 35 18.47 -9.85 0.26
C GLN A 35 19.75 -10.56 -0.20
N GLY A 36 19.74 -11.06 -1.43
CA GLY A 36 20.92 -11.59 -2.11
C GLY A 36 21.83 -10.46 -2.61
N THR A 37 23.11 -10.78 -2.82
CA THR A 37 24.13 -9.83 -3.31
C THR A 37 23.90 -9.37 -4.75
N ASP A 38 23.05 -10.05 -5.51
CA ASP A 38 22.68 -9.72 -6.89
C ASP A 38 21.32 -9.01 -7.03
N GLY A 39 20.76 -8.53 -5.91
CA GLY A 39 19.48 -7.83 -5.89
C GLY A 39 18.25 -8.73 -5.92
N SER A 40 18.43 -10.07 -5.96
CA SER A 40 17.33 -11.01 -5.72
C SER A 40 17.01 -11.14 -4.22
N MET A 41 15.85 -11.71 -3.90
CA MET A 41 15.45 -11.97 -2.52
C MET A 41 15.23 -13.47 -2.31
N PHE A 42 15.85 -14.03 -1.27
CA PHE A 42 15.58 -15.37 -0.80
C PHE A 42 14.45 -15.35 0.22
N VAL A 43 13.51 -16.28 0.10
CA VAL A 43 12.29 -16.35 0.88
C VAL A 43 12.17 -17.76 1.45
N GLY A 44 12.39 -17.88 2.77
CA GLY A 44 12.18 -19.11 3.53
C GLY A 44 10.71 -19.24 3.91
N LEU A 45 10.16 -20.43 3.73
CA LEU A 45 8.74 -20.70 3.86
C LEU A 45 8.45 -21.86 4.82
N THR A 46 7.38 -21.78 5.58
CA THR A 46 6.86 -22.87 6.41
C THR A 46 5.40 -22.63 6.78
N ASN A 47 4.59 -23.67 6.82
CA ASN A 47 3.24 -23.63 7.39
C ASN A 47 3.19 -24.14 8.85
N ARG A 48 4.34 -24.47 9.44
CA ARG A 48 4.41 -24.83 10.85
C ARG A 48 4.18 -23.58 11.72
N GLY A 49 3.09 -23.59 12.48
CA GLY A 49 2.72 -22.51 13.40
C GLY A 49 1.78 -21.45 12.83
N TRP A 50 1.54 -21.45 11.51
CA TRP A 50 0.69 -20.46 10.85
C TRP A 50 -0.10 -21.10 9.70
N SER A 51 -1.35 -20.69 9.51
CA SER A 51 -2.11 -21.05 8.32
C SER A 51 -1.42 -20.52 7.07
N SER A 52 -1.39 -21.34 6.01
CA SER A 52 -0.72 -21.04 4.74
C SER A 52 -1.71 -21.27 3.60
N LEU A 53 -1.74 -20.33 2.65
CA LEU A 53 -2.50 -20.53 1.40
C LEU A 53 -1.74 -21.43 0.40
N GLY A 54 -0.43 -21.58 0.57
CA GLY A 54 0.38 -22.48 -0.25
C GLY A 54 0.22 -23.97 0.16
N THR A 55 0.38 -24.87 -0.80
CA THR A 55 0.18 -26.32 -0.62
C THR A 55 1.41 -27.06 -0.07
N ALA A 56 2.59 -26.43 -0.08
CA ALA A 56 3.81 -27.02 0.46
C ALA A 56 3.91 -26.78 1.97
N SER A 57 4.52 -27.73 2.69
CA SER A 57 4.75 -27.59 4.14
C SER A 57 5.88 -26.62 4.48
N TYR A 58 6.87 -26.47 3.60
CA TYR A 58 8.01 -25.59 3.74
C TYR A 58 8.73 -25.43 2.40
N GLY A 59 9.66 -24.48 2.32
CA GLY A 59 10.48 -24.31 1.12
C GLY A 59 11.45 -23.14 1.21
N LEU A 60 12.29 -23.04 0.19
CA LEU A 60 13.14 -21.88 -0.08
C LEU A 60 12.88 -21.45 -1.52
N GLN A 61 12.36 -20.24 -1.71
CA GLN A 61 12.13 -19.65 -3.03
C GLN A 61 13.01 -18.42 -3.22
N ARG A 62 13.40 -18.16 -4.46
CA ARG A 62 14.19 -17.00 -4.84
C ARG A 62 13.38 -16.11 -5.77
N LEU A 63 13.14 -14.87 -5.35
CA LEU A 63 12.48 -13.84 -6.14
C LEU A 63 13.54 -13.03 -6.91
N VAL A 64 13.50 -13.11 -8.23
CA VAL A 64 14.44 -12.42 -9.13
C VAL A 64 13.70 -11.31 -9.88
N TRP A 65 14.22 -10.09 -9.85
CA TRP A 65 13.62 -8.97 -10.55
C TRP A 65 13.78 -9.12 -12.07
N THR A 66 12.70 -8.88 -12.80
CA THR A 66 12.65 -8.99 -14.27
C THR A 66 13.31 -7.82 -15.01
N LYS A 67 13.84 -6.83 -14.28
CA LYS A 67 14.38 -5.56 -14.81
C LYS A 67 13.35 -4.65 -15.49
N LYS A 68 12.06 -5.00 -15.42
CA LYS A 68 10.97 -4.18 -15.94
C LYS A 68 10.26 -3.53 -14.77
N MET A 69 10.21 -2.19 -14.76
CA MET A 69 9.48 -1.44 -13.74
C MET A 69 7.96 -1.59 -13.99
N PRO A 70 7.18 -2.10 -13.02
CA PRO A 70 5.72 -2.10 -13.13
C PRO A 70 5.17 -0.69 -12.91
N PHE A 71 3.92 -0.44 -13.29
CA PHE A 71 3.20 0.77 -12.90
C PHE A 71 2.52 0.53 -11.55
N GLU A 72 2.97 1.23 -10.51
CA GLU A 72 2.56 1.03 -9.12
C GLU A 72 2.58 2.34 -8.31
N ILE A 73 1.90 2.34 -7.17
CA ILE A 73 2.10 3.33 -6.11
C ILE A 73 3.37 2.94 -5.36
N LYS A 74 4.33 3.86 -5.34
CA LYS A 74 5.63 3.72 -4.68
C LYS A 74 5.57 4.19 -3.23
N GLU A 75 4.91 5.32 -3.00
CA GLU A 75 4.82 5.98 -1.68
C GLU A 75 3.42 6.57 -1.51
N MET A 76 2.95 6.61 -0.28
CA MET A 76 1.73 7.31 0.13
C MET A 76 2.10 8.09 1.38
N ARG A 77 2.09 9.42 1.30
CA ARG A 77 2.54 10.33 2.35
C ARG A 77 1.35 11.06 2.94
N ALA A 78 1.28 11.17 4.26
CA ALA A 78 0.29 12.02 4.89
C ALA A 78 0.55 13.50 4.56
N GLN A 79 -0.52 14.24 4.30
CA GLN A 79 -0.52 15.68 4.11
C GLN A 79 -1.55 16.31 5.05
N PRO A 80 -1.46 17.61 5.36
CA PRO A 80 -2.41 18.26 6.28
C PRO A 80 -3.88 18.12 5.86
N GLU A 81 -4.15 18.03 4.56
CA GLU A 81 -5.51 17.93 4.01
C GLU A 81 -5.76 16.61 3.25
N GLY A 82 -4.90 15.60 3.40
CA GLY A 82 -5.08 14.33 2.67
C GLY A 82 -3.81 13.51 2.53
N PHE A 83 -3.54 13.01 1.32
CA PHE A 83 -2.37 12.18 1.02
C PHE A 83 -1.69 12.58 -0.29
N GLU A 84 -0.36 12.51 -0.35
CA GLU A 84 0.39 12.53 -1.62
C GLU A 84 0.74 11.08 -2.02
N LEU A 85 0.36 10.68 -3.23
CA LEU A 85 0.78 9.43 -3.84
C LEU A 85 1.95 9.70 -4.77
N VAL A 86 2.98 8.86 -4.71
CA VAL A 86 4.11 8.85 -5.66
C VAL A 86 4.02 7.58 -6.49
N PHE A 87 4.08 7.70 -7.81
CA PHE A 87 3.98 6.58 -8.75
C PHE A 87 5.34 6.18 -9.31
N THR A 88 5.48 4.93 -9.75
CA THR A 88 6.70 4.43 -10.42
C THR A 88 6.80 4.85 -11.88
N LYS A 89 5.69 5.29 -12.50
CA LYS A 89 5.60 5.82 -13.86
C LYS A 89 4.59 6.96 -13.93
N PRO A 90 4.69 7.85 -14.93
CA PRO A 90 3.72 8.92 -15.13
C PRO A 90 2.28 8.38 -15.30
N VAL A 91 1.34 9.00 -14.61
CA VAL A 91 -0.10 8.72 -14.74
C VAL A 91 -0.70 9.45 -15.94
N ASP A 92 -1.85 8.96 -16.43
CA ASP A 92 -2.75 9.80 -17.21
C ASP A 92 -3.33 10.87 -16.27
N ARG A 93 -2.93 12.13 -16.48
CA ARG A 93 -3.29 13.23 -15.58
C ARG A 93 -4.79 13.46 -15.48
N LYS A 94 -5.55 13.22 -16.56
CA LYS A 94 -7.01 13.44 -16.57
C LYS A 94 -7.71 12.35 -15.77
N ILE A 95 -7.33 11.11 -15.96
CA ILE A 95 -7.89 9.97 -15.22
C ILE A 95 -7.51 10.05 -13.75
N ALA A 96 -6.23 10.31 -13.46
CA ALA A 96 -5.73 10.37 -12.09
C ALA A 96 -6.23 11.59 -11.31
N ALA A 97 -6.69 12.65 -11.98
CA ALA A 97 -7.33 13.80 -11.34
C ALA A 97 -8.83 13.63 -11.07
N ASP A 98 -9.46 12.56 -11.58
CA ASP A 98 -10.87 12.25 -11.29
C ASP A 98 -10.98 11.51 -9.94
N PRO A 99 -11.69 12.06 -8.93
CA PRO A 99 -11.92 11.37 -7.66
C PRO A 99 -12.54 9.98 -7.81
N LYS A 100 -13.28 9.72 -8.89
CA LYS A 100 -13.89 8.41 -9.16
C LYS A 100 -12.87 7.31 -9.49
N SER A 101 -11.62 7.68 -9.77
CA SER A 101 -10.52 6.73 -9.96
C SER A 101 -10.03 6.10 -8.65
N TYR A 102 -10.58 6.54 -7.51
CA TYR A 102 -10.15 6.16 -6.18
C TYR A 102 -11.36 5.87 -5.28
N LYS A 103 -11.15 5.01 -4.29
CA LYS A 103 -12.05 4.77 -3.17
C LYS A 103 -11.20 4.82 -1.90
N LEU A 104 -11.68 5.50 -0.87
CA LEU A 104 -10.99 5.60 0.39
C LEU A 104 -11.94 5.30 1.54
N GLN A 105 -11.53 4.39 2.42
CA GLN A 105 -12.24 4.10 3.65
C GLN A 105 -11.29 4.15 4.84
N SER A 106 -11.86 4.29 6.03
CA SER A 106 -11.12 4.26 7.28
C SER A 106 -11.76 3.36 8.30
N TYR A 107 -10.94 2.62 9.05
CA TYR A 107 -11.37 1.73 10.12
C TYR A 107 -10.26 1.58 11.16
N THR A 108 -10.58 0.98 12.29
CA THR A 108 -9.60 0.60 13.32
C THR A 108 -9.91 -0.81 13.82
N TYR A 109 -9.13 -1.31 14.76
CA TYR A 109 -9.29 -2.64 15.34
C TYR A 109 -9.50 -2.54 16.85
N THR A 110 -10.12 -3.56 17.44
CA THR A 110 -10.25 -3.63 18.89
C THR A 110 -8.89 -3.95 19.49
N TYR A 111 -8.46 -3.15 20.48
CA TYR A 111 -7.21 -3.40 21.18
C TYR A 111 -7.43 -4.41 22.31
N HIS A 112 -7.15 -5.68 22.03
CA HIS A 112 -7.19 -6.77 23.01
C HIS A 112 -6.11 -7.82 22.75
N SER A 113 -5.88 -8.69 23.73
CA SER A 113 -4.82 -9.71 23.71
C SER A 113 -5.14 -10.92 22.82
N SER A 114 -6.41 -11.20 22.55
CA SER A 114 -6.82 -12.29 21.66
C SER A 114 -6.34 -12.06 20.22
N TYR A 115 -5.96 -13.15 19.55
CA TYR A 115 -5.49 -13.09 18.17
C TYR A 115 -6.61 -12.76 17.18
N GLY A 116 -6.35 -11.79 16.31
CA GLY A 116 -7.30 -11.29 15.31
C GLY A 116 -8.27 -10.27 15.87
N SER A 117 -8.76 -9.38 15.02
CA SER A 117 -9.87 -8.46 15.31
C SER A 117 -10.56 -8.16 14.00
N ASP A 118 -11.89 -8.07 14.03
CA ASP A 118 -12.63 -7.50 12.91
C ASP A 118 -12.29 -6.01 12.76
N GLU A 119 -12.44 -5.50 11.54
CA GLU A 119 -12.44 -4.07 11.27
C GLU A 119 -13.66 -3.44 11.94
N ILE A 120 -13.44 -2.39 12.72
CA ILE A 120 -14.50 -1.68 13.44
C ILE A 120 -14.53 -0.20 13.06
N LEU A 121 -15.73 0.39 13.23
CA LEU A 121 -16.00 1.80 12.94
C LEU A 121 -15.64 2.21 11.49
N PRO A 122 -16.00 1.41 10.47
CA PRO A 122 -15.70 1.73 9.08
C PRO A 122 -16.40 3.03 8.67
N ARG A 123 -15.70 3.83 7.87
CA ARG A 123 -16.24 5.06 7.29
C ARG A 123 -15.61 5.31 5.92
N ASN A 124 -16.46 5.45 4.91
CA ASN A 124 -16.05 5.96 3.60
C ASN A 124 -15.64 7.44 3.72
N LEU A 125 -14.51 7.79 3.13
CA LEU A 125 -13.98 9.14 3.10
C LEU A 125 -14.15 9.73 1.70
N GLU A 126 -14.44 11.02 1.65
CA GLU A 126 -14.65 11.75 0.41
C GLU A 126 -13.32 12.35 -0.07
N ILE A 127 -12.95 12.06 -1.33
CA ILE A 127 -11.83 12.72 -2.00
C ILE A 127 -12.41 13.92 -2.76
N GLU A 128 -12.16 15.12 -2.25
CA GLU A 128 -12.78 16.36 -2.77
C GLU A 128 -12.11 16.83 -4.05
N ASN A 129 -10.79 16.74 -4.11
CA ASN A 129 -9.99 17.22 -5.23
C ASN A 129 -8.70 16.43 -5.34
N ILE A 130 -8.16 16.36 -6.56
CA ILE A 130 -6.87 15.72 -6.83
C ILE A 130 -6.02 16.61 -7.72
N THR A 131 -4.81 16.93 -7.26
CA THR A 131 -3.83 17.68 -8.05
C THR A 131 -2.73 16.75 -8.51
N VAL A 132 -2.54 16.63 -9.82
CA VAL A 132 -1.50 15.77 -10.41
C VAL A 132 -0.32 16.64 -10.86
N SER A 133 0.89 16.26 -10.48
CA SER A 133 2.11 16.96 -10.87
C SER A 133 2.29 16.99 -12.39
N ASP A 134 3.09 17.95 -12.87
CA ASP A 134 3.31 18.12 -14.32
C ASP A 134 3.99 16.94 -14.99
N ASP A 135 4.88 16.26 -14.26
CA ASP A 135 5.54 15.03 -14.70
C ASP A 135 4.64 13.78 -14.57
N GLY A 136 3.46 13.91 -13.95
CA GLY A 136 2.52 12.82 -13.70
C GLY A 136 3.02 11.79 -12.68
N LEU A 137 4.09 12.04 -11.94
CA LEU A 137 4.64 11.10 -10.96
C LEU A 137 4.02 11.25 -9.57
N LYS A 138 3.24 12.30 -9.34
CA LYS A 138 2.59 12.57 -8.05
C LYS A 138 1.13 12.93 -8.21
N ALA A 139 0.31 12.47 -7.26
CA ALA A 139 -1.07 12.92 -7.10
C ALA A 139 -1.32 13.29 -5.64
N GLU A 140 -1.73 14.53 -5.40
CA GLU A 140 -2.16 15.03 -4.09
C GLU A 140 -3.67 14.89 -3.99
N LEU A 141 -4.13 13.97 -3.15
CA LEU A 141 -5.53 13.71 -2.88
C LEU A 141 -5.94 14.54 -1.67
N LYS A 142 -6.85 15.49 -1.85
CA LYS A 142 -7.51 16.20 -0.76
C LYS A 142 -8.65 15.36 -0.23
N VAL A 143 -8.56 14.98 1.04
CA VAL A 143 -9.49 14.03 1.68
C VAL A 143 -10.22 14.72 2.82
N LYS A 144 -11.54 14.68 2.76
CA LYS A 144 -12.38 15.14 3.86
C LYS A 144 -12.56 14.03 4.89
N GLY A 145 -12.33 14.37 6.15
CA GLY A 145 -12.58 13.47 7.27
C GLY A 145 -11.45 12.47 7.54
N LEU A 146 -10.19 12.86 7.36
CA LEU A 146 -9.05 12.13 7.92
C LEU A 146 -9.25 11.87 9.43
N ARG A 147 -8.71 10.75 9.93
CA ARG A 147 -8.92 10.29 11.30
C ARG A 147 -7.59 9.80 11.86
N GLU A 148 -6.99 10.52 12.80
CA GLU A 148 -5.83 10.00 13.52
C GLU A 148 -6.18 8.70 14.26
N LEU A 149 -5.22 7.79 14.36
CA LEU A 149 -5.30 6.45 14.97
C LEU A 149 -6.18 5.45 14.21
N TYR A 150 -6.43 5.71 12.92
CA TYR A 150 -7.14 4.81 12.01
C TYR A 150 -6.24 4.34 10.87
N VAL A 151 -6.60 3.19 10.31
CA VAL A 151 -6.13 2.77 8.99
C VAL A 151 -6.97 3.49 7.94
N HIS A 152 -6.31 3.96 6.90
CA HIS A 152 -6.88 4.52 5.67
C HIS A 152 -6.57 3.55 4.55
N GLU A 153 -7.57 2.80 4.13
CA GLU A 153 -7.48 1.91 2.98
C GLU A 153 -7.88 2.65 1.72
N LEU A 154 -6.92 2.79 0.82
CA LEU A 154 -7.07 3.36 -0.51
C LEU A 154 -7.11 2.23 -1.53
N ASN A 155 -8.10 2.27 -2.40
CA ASN A 155 -8.14 1.50 -3.64
C ASN A 155 -8.12 2.47 -4.83
N ALA A 156 -7.13 2.33 -5.71
CA ALA A 156 -6.90 3.19 -6.86
C ALA A 156 -7.08 2.45 -8.21
N ASP A 157 -8.04 1.53 -8.29
CA ASP A 157 -8.27 0.63 -9.44
C ASP A 157 -8.53 1.36 -10.78
N GLY A 158 -9.11 2.57 -10.71
CA GLY A 158 -9.38 3.43 -11.86
C GLY A 158 -8.15 4.12 -12.44
N VAL A 159 -7.06 4.25 -11.67
CA VAL A 159 -5.85 4.97 -12.12
C VAL A 159 -5.16 4.21 -13.25
N LYS A 160 -4.73 4.98 -14.27
CA LYS A 160 -3.96 4.48 -15.42
C LYS A 160 -2.64 5.24 -15.58
N SER A 161 -1.62 4.55 -16.11
CA SER A 161 -0.41 5.21 -16.58
C SER A 161 -0.71 6.05 -17.83
N LYS A 162 0.22 6.93 -18.21
CA LYS A 162 0.14 7.69 -19.46
C LYS A 162 0.03 6.79 -20.70
N GLU A 163 0.56 5.58 -20.62
CA GLU A 163 0.49 4.53 -21.66
C GLU A 163 -0.72 3.59 -21.49
N GLY A 164 -1.66 3.90 -20.58
CA GLY A 164 -2.89 3.13 -20.37
C GLY A 164 -2.74 1.88 -19.51
N GLN A 165 -1.61 1.68 -18.83
CA GLN A 165 -1.42 0.53 -17.93
C GLN A 165 -2.23 0.70 -16.64
N SER A 166 -2.93 -0.34 -16.19
CA SER A 166 -3.49 -0.37 -14.83
C SER A 166 -2.38 -0.51 -13.79
N LEU A 167 -2.63 -0.02 -12.57
CA LEU A 167 -1.77 -0.34 -11.42
C LEU A 167 -1.67 -1.87 -11.27
N LEU A 168 -0.45 -2.38 -11.04
CA LEU A 168 -0.27 -3.80 -10.76
C LEU A 168 -0.91 -4.18 -9.42
N HIS A 169 -0.83 -3.28 -8.44
CA HIS A 169 -1.50 -3.39 -7.15
C HIS A 169 -2.19 -2.04 -6.86
N PRO A 170 -3.53 -1.99 -6.86
CA PRO A 170 -4.26 -0.74 -6.67
C PRO A 170 -4.46 -0.38 -5.18
N ASP A 171 -4.18 -1.31 -4.26
CA ASP A 171 -4.50 -1.16 -2.84
C ASP A 171 -3.32 -0.61 -2.02
N ALA A 172 -3.62 0.28 -1.08
CA ALA A 172 -2.69 0.81 -0.10
C ALA A 172 -3.38 0.95 1.27
N TYR A 173 -2.66 0.59 2.33
CA TYR A 173 -3.18 0.59 3.71
C TYR A 173 -2.32 1.48 4.58
N TYR A 174 -2.75 2.72 4.83
CA TYR A 174 -1.99 3.71 5.58
C TYR A 174 -2.46 3.77 7.04
N THR A 175 -1.58 3.55 8.02
CA THR A 175 -1.91 3.81 9.44
C THR A 175 -1.57 5.25 9.79
N LEU A 176 -2.56 6.09 10.06
CA LEU A 176 -2.38 7.53 10.30
C LEU A 176 -2.35 7.84 11.79
N ASN A 177 -1.17 7.96 12.38
CA ASN A 177 -1.05 8.29 13.81
C ASN A 177 -1.20 9.79 14.08
N ARG A 178 -0.63 10.62 13.21
CA ARG A 178 -0.67 12.09 13.26
C ARG A 178 -0.93 12.69 11.90
N ILE A 179 -1.78 13.71 11.86
CA ILE A 179 -1.96 14.55 10.68
C ILE A 179 -0.86 15.62 10.69
N PRO A 180 -0.05 15.74 9.61
CA PRO A 180 0.95 16.80 9.51
C PRO A 180 0.34 18.19 9.68
N LYS A 181 1.06 19.08 10.39
CA LYS A 181 0.67 20.49 10.53
C LYS A 181 0.98 21.25 9.24
N LYS A 182 0.20 22.30 8.96
CA LYS A 182 0.50 23.27 7.89
C LYS A 182 1.72 24.10 8.22
#